data_AF-A0A535YX68-F1
#
_entry.id   AF-A0A535YX68-F1
#
_cell.length_a   1.000
_cell.length_b   1.000
_cell.length_c   1.000
_cell.angle_alpha   90.00
_cell.angle_beta   90.00
_cell.angle_gamma   90.00
#
_symmetry.space_group_name_H-M   'P 1'
#
loop_
_entity.id
_entity.type
_entity.pdbx_description
1 polymer ?
#
loop_
_entity_poly.entity_id
_entity_poly.type
_entity_poly.pdbx_seq_one_letter_code
_entity_poly.pdbx_strand_id
1 'polypeptide(L)' 'MISDDLDLITDTVEEQAPVEACTKCTACNTVCPVARSTEIFRGPKYLGPESERYRDQHEATVTAGLDLCSGCK' A
#
# COMPACT_ATOMS: atom_id res chain seq x y z
N MET A 1 -6.44 40.50 -9.93
CA MET A 1 -6.06 40.23 -8.54
C MET A 1 -6.17 38.74 -8.37
N ILE A 2 -5.07 38.06 -8.69
CA ILE A 2 -4.90 36.62 -8.58
C ILE A 2 -4.27 36.44 -7.20
N SER A 3 -5.02 35.87 -6.28
CA SER A 3 -4.57 35.43 -4.96
C SER A 3 -4.99 33.97 -4.91
N ASP A 4 -4.02 33.07 -5.10
CA ASP A 4 -3.27 32.41 -4.02
C ASP A 4 -4.16 31.45 -3.24
N ASP A 5 -4.63 30.41 -3.93
CA ASP A 5 -5.06 29.15 -3.33
C ASP A 5 -4.49 28.01 -4.19
N LEU A 6 -3.17 28.01 -4.36
CA LEU A 6 -2.48 26.75 -4.64
C LEU A 6 -2.37 26.05 -3.29
N ASP A 7 -3.48 25.44 -2.90
CA ASP A 7 -3.53 24.47 -1.82
C ASP A 7 -2.31 23.58 -1.98
N LEU A 8 -1.43 23.69 -0.99
CA LEU A 8 -0.36 22.75 -0.77
C LEU A 8 -1.02 21.39 -0.73
N ILE A 9 -1.00 20.71 -1.87
CA ILE A 9 -1.24 19.29 -1.98
C ILE A 9 -0.12 18.70 -1.14
N THR A 10 -0.39 18.56 0.15
CA THR A 10 0.38 17.73 1.04
C THR A 10 0.26 16.34 0.46
N ASP A 11 1.18 16.00 -0.44
CA ASP A 11 1.40 14.65 -0.98
C ASP A 11 2.01 13.74 0.11
N THR A 12 1.91 14.15 1.37
CA THR A 12 1.96 13.27 2.52
C THR A 12 0.60 12.61 2.61
N VAL A 13 0.54 11.37 2.15
CA VAL A 13 -0.52 10.40 2.46
C VAL A 13 -0.51 10.17 3.97
N GLU A 14 -0.90 11.17 4.76
CA GLU A 14 -1.11 11.06 6.20
C GLU A 14 -2.61 10.91 6.43
N GLU A 15 -3.03 9.68 6.64
CA GLU A 15 -3.77 9.36 7.86
C GLU A 15 -3.52 7.87 8.11
N GLN A 16 -3.31 7.45 9.36
CA GLN A 16 -3.27 6.03 9.69
C GLN A 16 -4.68 5.45 9.49
N ALA A 17 -5.05 5.22 8.23
CA ALA A 17 -6.31 4.60 7.89
C ALA A 17 -6.31 3.21 8.54
N PRO A 18 -7.37 2.85 9.28
CA PRO A 18 -7.44 1.55 9.92
C PRO A 18 -7.32 0.46 8.85
N VAL A 19 -6.75 -0.68 9.22
CA VAL A 19 -6.56 -1.84 8.33
C VAL A 19 -7.89 -2.25 7.65
N GLU A 20 -9.00 -2.00 8.33
CA GLU A 20 -10.37 -2.23 7.86
C GLU A 20 -10.86 -1.25 6.79
N ALA A 21 -10.27 -0.06 6.68
CA ALA A 21 -10.55 0.88 5.59
C ALA A 21 -9.99 0.39 4.24
N CYS A 22 -9.17 -0.66 4.22
CA CYS A 22 -8.69 -1.24 2.98
C CYS A 22 -9.82 -1.97 2.23
N THR A 23 -10.41 -1.30 1.23
CA THR A 23 -11.22 -1.94 0.20
C THR A 23 -10.30 -2.73 -0.74
N LYS A 24 -10.38 -4.07 -0.68
CA LYS A 24 -9.45 -4.96 -1.40
C LYS A 24 -9.60 -4.80 -2.91
N CYS A 25 -8.58 -4.19 -3.54
CA CYS A 25 -8.34 -4.25 -4.97
C CYS A 25 -7.39 -5.41 -5.27
N THR A 26 -7.71 -6.25 -6.28
CA THR A 26 -6.86 -7.38 -6.67
C THR A 26 -5.87 -7.06 -7.77
N ALA A 27 -5.88 -5.84 -8.32
CA ALA A 27 -5.03 -5.45 -9.46
C ALA A 27 -3.54 -5.74 -9.20
N CYS A 28 -3.04 -5.42 -8.01
CA CYS A 28 -1.65 -5.67 -7.66
C CYS A 28 -1.25 -7.16 -7.66
N ASN A 29 -2.20 -8.08 -7.55
CA ASN A 29 -1.93 -9.52 -7.51
C ASN A 29 -2.30 -10.19 -8.85
N THR A 30 -3.19 -9.59 -9.64
CA THR A 30 -3.69 -10.17 -10.89
C THR A 30 -3.01 -9.58 -12.13
N VAL A 31 -2.65 -8.29 -12.11
CA VAL A 31 -2.09 -7.58 -13.28
C VAL A 31 -0.66 -7.10 -13.09
N CYS A 32 -0.17 -6.98 -11.85
CA CYS A 32 1.15 -6.40 -11.61
C CYS A 32 2.27 -7.27 -12.23
N PRO A 33 3.14 -6.70 -13.08
CA PRO A 33 4.24 -7.43 -13.66
C PRO A 33 5.29 -7.84 -12.62
N VAL A 34 5.49 -7.03 -11.58
CA VAL A 34 6.44 -7.33 -10.48
C VAL A 34 5.99 -8.56 -9.69
N ALA A 35 4.69 -8.65 -9.38
CA ALA A 35 4.15 -9.80 -8.66
C ALA A 35 4.21 -11.11 -9.47
N ARG A 36 4.34 -11.00 -10.81
CA ARG A 36 4.57 -12.16 -11.69
C ARG A 36 6.04 -12.54 -11.77
N SER A 37 6.96 -11.59 -11.62
CA SER A 37 8.39 -11.84 -11.81
C SER A 37 9.10 -12.35 -10.55
N THR A 38 8.52 -12.16 -9.37
CA THR A 38 9.14 -12.57 -8.10
C THR A 38 8.10 -13.07 -7.10
N GLU A 39 8.48 -14.08 -6.31
CA GLU A 39 7.63 -14.64 -5.25
C GLU A 39 7.67 -13.82 -3.96
N ILE A 40 8.66 -12.94 -3.81
CA ILE A 40 8.85 -12.08 -2.64
C ILE A 40 7.78 -10.98 -2.59
N PHE A 41 7.25 -10.57 -3.76
CA PHE A 41 6.21 -9.54 -3.84
C PHE A 41 4.88 -10.13 -4.28
N ARG A 42 3.92 -10.21 -3.34
CA ARG A 42 2.54 -10.64 -3.62
C ARG A 42 1.55 -9.48 -3.68
N GLY A 43 2.04 -8.26 -3.92
CA GLY A 43 1.27 -7.03 -3.96
C GLY A 43 1.17 -6.30 -2.60
N PRO A 44 1.01 -4.96 -2.60
CA PRO A 44 1.06 -4.14 -1.39
C PRO A 44 -0.18 -4.33 -0.50
N LYS A 45 -1.29 -4.80 -1.06
CA LYS A 45 -2.48 -5.14 -0.26
C LYS A 45 -2.31 -6.42 0.53
N TYR A 46 -1.63 -7.42 -0.05
CA TYR A 46 -1.32 -8.67 0.63
C TYR A 46 -0.29 -8.47 1.75
N LEU A 47 0.81 -7.77 1.44
CA LEU A 47 1.92 -7.53 2.38
C LEU A 47 1.64 -6.44 3.43
N GLY A 48 0.60 -5.62 3.22
CA GLY A 48 0.20 -4.57 4.16
C GLY A 48 -1.07 -4.96 4.93
N PRO A 49 -2.24 -4.40 4.58
CA PRO A 49 -3.43 -4.54 5.41
C PRO A 49 -3.96 -5.97 5.53
N GLU A 50 -3.78 -6.83 4.52
CA GLU A 50 -4.25 -8.21 4.61
C GLU A 50 -3.40 -9.06 5.57
N SER A 51 -2.06 -8.97 5.50
CA SER A 51 -1.18 -9.65 6.45
C SER A 51 -1.33 -9.09 7.86
N GLU A 52 -1.52 -7.78 7.99
CA GLU A 52 -1.67 -7.10 9.27
C GLU A 52 -2.91 -7.59 10.06
N ARG A 53 -3.99 -8.00 9.37
CA ARG A 53 -5.16 -8.62 10.03
C ARG A 53 -4.85 -9.94 10.73
N TYR A 54 -3.83 -10.67 10.27
CA TYR A 54 -3.44 -11.97 10.83
C TYR A 54 -2.19 -11.88 11.71
N ARG A 55 -1.55 -10.72 11.77
CA ARG A 55 -0.36 -10.49 12.58
C ARG A 55 -0.74 -10.44 14.06
N ASP A 56 0.02 -11.13 14.90
CA ASP A 56 -0.02 -10.88 16.34
C ASP A 56 0.58 -9.50 16.64
N GLN A 57 -0.11 -8.69 17.44
CA GLN A 57 0.33 -7.33 17.76
C GLN A 57 1.74 -7.28 18.37
N HIS A 58 2.20 -8.36 19.01
CA HIS A 58 3.52 -8.47 19.63
C HIS A 58 4.65 -8.86 18.65
N GLU A 59 4.33 -9.25 17.42
CA GLU A 59 5.31 -9.59 16.39
C GLU A 59 5.66 -8.38 15.51
N ALA A 60 6.85 -8.34 14.92
CA ALA A 60 7.19 -7.25 14.00
C ALA A 60 6.38 -7.35 12.69
N THR A 61 5.99 -6.22 12.10
CA THR A 61 5.35 -6.21 10.78
C THR A 61 6.32 -6.72 9.71
N VAL A 62 5.89 -7.71 8.93
CA VAL A 62 6.67 -8.28 7.84
C VAL A 62 6.26 -7.60 6.53
N THR A 63 7.09 -6.66 6.08
CA THR A 63 6.86 -5.88 4.85
C THR A 63 7.89 -6.15 3.75
N ALA A 64 8.65 -7.24 3.87
CA ALA A 64 9.66 -7.61 2.87
C ALA A 64 9.04 -7.67 1.46
N GLY A 65 9.63 -6.92 0.53
CA GLY A 65 9.13 -6.80 -0.85
C GLY A 65 8.19 -5.62 -1.11
N LEU A 66 7.74 -4.87 -0.09
CA LEU A 66 6.94 -3.64 -0.33
C LEU A 66 7.70 -2.58 -1.13
N ASP A 67 9.02 -2.57 -1.01
CA ASP A 67 9.95 -1.74 -1.77
C ASP A 67 9.94 -2.04 -3.28
N LEU A 68 9.44 -3.23 -3.68
CA LEU A 68 9.27 -3.61 -5.09
C LEU A 68 7.98 -3.05 -5.71
N CYS A 69 7.14 -2.38 -4.92
CA CYS A 69 5.91 -1.78 -5.43
C CYS A 69 6.22 -0.65 -6.44
N SER A 70 5.63 -0.74 -7.63
CA SER A 70 5.78 0.27 -8.69
C SER A 70 4.68 1.33 -8.73
N GLY A 71 3.76 1.32 -7.75
CA GLY A 71 2.71 2.34 -7.64
C GLY A 71 1.69 2.34 -8.79
N CYS A 72 1.40 1.17 -9.37
CA CYS A 72 0.40 1.03 -10.44
C CYS A 72 -0.94 1.66 -10.02
N LYS A 73 -1.54 2.46 -10.89
CA LYS A 73 -2.85 3.10 -10.70
C LYS A 73 -3.96 2.27 -11.33
#